data_AF-Q849E5-F1
#
_entry.id   AF-Q849E5-F1
#
_cell.length_a   1.000
_cell.length_b   1.000
_cell.length_c   1.000
_cell.angle_alpha   90.00
_cell.angle_beta   90.00
_cell.angle_gamma   90.00
#
_symmetry.space_group_name_H-M   'P 1'
#
loop_
_entity.id
_entity.type
_entity.pdbx_description
1 polymer ?
#
loop_
_entity_poly.entity_id
_entity_poly.type
_entity_poly.pdbx_seq_one_letter_code
_entity_poly.pdbx_strand_id
1 'polypeptide(L)'
;MAPRPARAQRLTYAAMAKLTNHEFTASAFSRGASGRVVPTRRLMLAFTAACGADPDEALRMWTAARRAREDRRRRAGISPEFQDLAKTVRSALLHPENVDSFGQLHSVMIEMRARRGQPPLNELQAMAGCAPDGRYRLPKSSLSVILRGEAVPSREHLTAFMEAMNVSPSGVRRWQEVWDKLSRKTTTRPLTAPAKVTSAPPGEDPVGHRTVYARVGLGPQTTSASRASR
;
A
#
# COMPACT_ATOMS: atom_id res chain seq x y z
N MET A 1 42.64 -26.49 -11.65
CA MET A 1 41.58 -27.20 -12.42
C MET A 1 40.23 -26.59 -12.04
N ALA A 2 39.67 -25.71 -12.87
CA ALA A 2 38.39 -25.05 -12.55
C ALA A 2 37.21 -26.01 -12.78
N PRO A 3 36.18 -26.02 -11.92
CA PRO A 3 34.99 -26.83 -12.17
C PRO A 3 34.26 -26.32 -13.41
N ARG A 4 34.02 -27.21 -14.38
CA ARG A 4 33.25 -26.92 -15.59
C ARG A 4 31.81 -26.56 -15.16
N PRO A 5 31.16 -25.54 -15.76
CA PRO A 5 29.76 -25.27 -15.47
C PRO A 5 28.93 -26.52 -15.78
N ALA A 6 28.12 -26.95 -14.82
CA ALA A 6 27.33 -28.16 -14.96
C ALA A 6 26.37 -28.02 -16.16
N ARG A 7 26.24 -29.08 -16.96
CA ARG A 7 25.17 -29.21 -17.95
C ARG A 7 23.85 -28.79 -17.31
N ALA A 8 23.04 -28.01 -18.04
CA ALA A 8 21.70 -27.65 -17.63
C ALA A 8 20.83 -28.91 -17.44
N GLN A 9 20.88 -29.50 -16.24
CA GLN A 9 19.91 -30.47 -15.80
C GLN A 9 18.55 -29.79 -15.86
N ARG A 10 17.54 -30.47 -16.42
CA ARG A 10 16.16 -29.96 -16.46
C ARG A 10 15.61 -29.94 -15.03
N LEU A 11 15.89 -28.85 -14.32
CA LEU A 11 15.56 -28.69 -12.92
C LEU A 11 14.03 -28.71 -12.77
N THR A 12 13.51 -29.79 -12.18
CA THR A 12 12.06 -29.94 -11.98
C THR A 12 11.59 -29.07 -10.81
N TYR A 13 10.32 -28.68 -10.79
CA TYR A 13 9.75 -27.95 -9.65
C TYR A 13 9.84 -28.72 -8.32
N ALA A 14 9.90 -30.05 -8.37
CA ALA A 14 10.16 -30.89 -7.21
C ALA A 14 11.62 -30.82 -6.73
N ALA A 15 12.59 -30.73 -7.66
CA ALA A 15 13.98 -30.47 -7.34
C ALA A 15 14.19 -29.05 -6.78
N MET A 16 13.55 -28.03 -7.37
CA MET A 16 13.55 -26.66 -6.82
C MET A 16 13.04 -26.61 -5.38
N ALA A 17 11.90 -27.27 -5.10
CA ALA A 17 11.36 -27.35 -3.74
C ALA A 17 12.34 -27.98 -2.74
N LYS A 18 13.10 -29.02 -3.14
CA LYS A 18 14.17 -29.60 -2.30
C LYS A 18 15.34 -28.63 -2.10
N LEU A 19 15.81 -27.98 -3.16
CA LEU A 19 16.91 -27.01 -3.10
C LEU A 19 16.59 -25.80 -2.21
N THR A 20 15.33 -25.36 -2.17
CA THR A 20 14.85 -24.30 -1.27
C THR A 20 14.28 -24.85 0.04
N ASN A 21 14.77 -26.00 0.49
CA ASN A 21 14.45 -26.63 1.77
C ASN A 21 12.94 -26.71 2.11
N HIS A 22 12.12 -26.98 1.08
CA HIS A 22 10.66 -27.03 1.11
C HIS A 22 9.93 -25.73 1.55
N GLU A 23 10.62 -24.58 1.53
CA GLU A 23 10.04 -23.26 1.78
C GLU A 23 8.85 -22.95 0.84
N PHE A 24 8.91 -23.48 -0.38
CA PHE A 24 7.82 -23.45 -1.36
C PHE A 24 7.60 -24.84 -1.97
N THR A 25 6.34 -25.17 -2.28
CA THR A 25 5.98 -26.44 -2.91
C THR A 25 6.23 -26.41 -4.42
N ALA A 26 6.39 -27.58 -5.05
CA ALA A 26 6.49 -27.70 -6.51
C ALA A 26 5.30 -27.02 -7.23
N SER A 27 4.10 -27.11 -6.66
CA SER A 27 2.88 -26.45 -7.15
C SER A 27 2.90 -24.92 -6.99
N ALA A 28 3.70 -24.37 -6.07
CA ALA A 28 3.94 -22.93 -5.96
C ALA A 28 4.89 -22.45 -7.06
N PHE A 29 6.01 -23.16 -7.29
CA PHE A 29 6.92 -22.88 -8.41
C PHE A 29 6.19 -22.96 -9.77
N SER A 30 5.48 -24.06 -10.04
CA SER A 30 4.69 -24.24 -11.27
C SER A 30 3.70 -23.09 -11.52
N ARG A 31 2.94 -22.66 -10.49
CA ARG A 31 2.04 -21.49 -10.61
C ARG A 31 2.80 -20.18 -10.84
N GLY A 32 3.96 -19.99 -10.20
CA GLY A 32 4.82 -18.82 -10.42
C GLY A 32 5.38 -18.72 -11.85
N ALA A 33 5.74 -19.87 -12.44
CA ALA A 33 6.23 -19.95 -13.82
C ALA A 33 5.12 -19.86 -14.88
N SER A 34 3.84 -20.04 -14.51
CA SER A 34 2.71 -20.07 -15.45
C SER A 34 2.42 -18.78 -16.22
N GLY A 35 3.09 -17.67 -15.89
CA GLY A 35 2.89 -16.34 -16.52
C GLY A 35 1.56 -15.65 -16.18
N ARG A 36 0.57 -16.36 -15.61
CA ARG A 36 -0.76 -15.82 -15.27
C ARG A 36 -0.72 -14.71 -14.21
N VAL A 37 0.24 -14.79 -13.29
CA VAL A 37 0.46 -13.80 -12.24
C VAL A 37 1.95 -13.55 -12.05
N VAL A 38 2.32 -12.31 -11.73
CA VAL A 38 3.69 -12.02 -11.29
C VAL A 38 3.89 -12.61 -9.88
N PRO A 39 4.88 -13.49 -9.64
CA PRO A 39 5.09 -14.14 -8.35
C PRO A 39 5.42 -13.15 -7.24
N THR A 40 5.38 -13.60 -5.98
CA THR A 40 5.89 -12.79 -4.86
C THR A 40 7.41 -12.65 -4.94
N ARG A 41 7.98 -11.58 -4.37
CA ARG A 41 9.44 -11.37 -4.35
C ARG A 41 10.17 -12.57 -3.73
N ARG A 42 9.62 -13.12 -2.65
CA ARG A 42 10.17 -14.29 -1.93
C ARG A 42 10.20 -15.55 -2.81
N LEU A 43 9.12 -15.85 -3.54
CA LEU A 43 9.07 -16.97 -4.49
C LEU A 43 10.00 -16.74 -5.70
N MET A 44 10.16 -15.49 -6.15
CA MET A 44 11.11 -15.15 -7.22
C MET A 44 12.57 -15.34 -6.79
N LEU A 45 12.93 -14.91 -5.57
CA LEU A 45 14.28 -15.14 -5.02
C LEU A 45 14.55 -16.64 -4.83
N ALA A 46 13.56 -17.41 -4.36
CA ALA A 46 13.64 -18.87 -4.27
C ALA A 46 13.85 -19.53 -5.65
N PHE A 47 13.15 -19.07 -6.70
CA PHE A 47 13.38 -19.48 -8.09
C PHE A 47 14.82 -19.20 -8.54
N THR A 48 15.29 -17.98 -8.26
CA THR A 48 16.61 -17.50 -8.68
C THR A 48 17.72 -18.30 -8.01
N ALA A 49 17.63 -18.53 -6.70
CA ALA A 49 18.55 -19.34 -5.93
C ALA A 49 18.58 -20.80 -6.42
N ALA A 50 17.42 -21.42 -6.65
CA ALA A 50 17.33 -22.79 -7.15
C ALA A 50 17.93 -22.94 -8.57
N CYS A 51 17.80 -21.91 -9.41
CA CYS A 51 18.38 -21.88 -10.76
C CYS A 51 19.86 -21.44 -10.81
N GLY A 52 20.45 -20.99 -9.69
CA GLY A 52 21.80 -20.41 -9.68
C GLY A 52 21.95 -19.13 -10.51
N ALA A 53 20.87 -18.36 -10.67
CA ALA A 53 20.86 -17.12 -11.44
C ALA A 53 21.20 -15.89 -10.56
N ASP A 54 21.47 -14.75 -11.19
CA ASP A 54 21.78 -13.49 -10.49
C ASP A 54 20.52 -12.91 -9.79
N PRO A 55 20.54 -12.70 -8.45
CA PRO A 55 19.45 -12.10 -7.70
C PRO A 55 19.12 -10.66 -8.10
N ASP A 56 20.10 -9.85 -8.53
CA ASP A 56 19.86 -8.44 -8.84
C ASP A 56 19.18 -8.28 -10.21
N GLU A 57 19.65 -9.00 -11.23
CA GLU A 57 18.99 -9.10 -12.53
C GLU A 57 17.57 -9.70 -12.41
N ALA A 58 17.39 -10.75 -11.59
CA ALA A 58 16.07 -11.31 -11.33
C ALA A 58 15.13 -10.31 -10.62
N LEU A 59 15.64 -9.53 -9.66
CA LEU A 59 14.88 -8.48 -8.99
C LEU A 59 14.53 -7.33 -9.95
N ARG A 60 15.41 -6.98 -10.88
CA ARG A 60 15.17 -5.99 -11.94
C ARG A 60 14.04 -6.44 -12.86
N MET A 61 14.10 -7.68 -13.39
CA MET A 61 13.05 -8.28 -14.21
C MET A 61 11.71 -8.39 -13.47
N TRP A 62 11.73 -8.84 -12.22
CA TRP A 62 10.54 -8.92 -11.36
C TRP A 62 9.90 -7.56 -11.15
N THR A 63 10.70 -6.52 -10.87
CA THR A 63 10.22 -5.15 -10.71
C THR A 63 9.59 -4.63 -12.01
N ALA A 64 10.19 -4.92 -13.16
CA ALA A 64 9.63 -4.58 -14.47
C ALA A 64 8.30 -5.28 -14.74
N ALA A 65 8.18 -6.58 -14.47
CA ALA A 65 6.93 -7.33 -14.61
C ALA A 65 5.83 -6.81 -13.66
N ARG A 66 6.18 -6.48 -12.42
CA ARG A 66 5.27 -5.84 -11.45
C ARG A 66 4.78 -4.47 -11.93
N ARG A 67 5.67 -3.61 -12.45
CA ARG A 67 5.33 -2.31 -13.06
C ARG A 67 4.35 -2.49 -14.22
N ALA A 68 4.67 -3.35 -15.18
CA ALA A 68 3.84 -3.59 -16.35
C ALA A 68 2.43 -4.10 -15.97
N ARG A 69 2.30 -4.94 -14.95
CA ARG A 69 1.00 -5.38 -14.40
C ARG A 69 0.22 -4.23 -13.76
N GLU A 70 0.89 -3.38 -12.98
CA GLU A 70 0.27 -2.21 -12.35
C GLU A 70 -0.19 -1.18 -13.40
N ASP A 71 0.63 -0.91 -14.41
CA ASP A 71 0.27 -0.01 -15.51
C ASP A 71 -0.93 -0.52 -16.31
N ARG A 72 -0.99 -1.82 -16.62
CA ARG A 72 -2.18 -2.43 -17.24
C ARG A 72 -3.43 -2.23 -16.38
N ARG A 73 -3.32 -2.41 -15.05
CA ARG A 73 -4.44 -2.17 -14.12
C ARG A 73 -4.85 -0.70 -14.11
N ARG A 74 -3.91 0.25 -14.12
CA ARG A 74 -4.20 1.70 -14.10
C ARG A 74 -4.77 2.23 -15.42
N ARG A 75 -4.49 1.57 -16.55
CA ARG A 75 -5.12 1.89 -17.84
C ARG A 75 -6.52 1.29 -18.00
N ALA A 76 -6.89 0.28 -17.22
CA ALA A 76 -8.25 -0.26 -17.24
C ALA A 76 -9.25 0.83 -16.80
N GLY A 77 -10.17 1.20 -17.69
CA GLY A 77 -11.11 2.31 -17.48
C GLY A 77 -10.65 3.67 -18.02
N ILE A 78 -9.44 3.80 -18.58
CA ILE A 78 -8.99 5.01 -19.29
C ILE A 78 -9.12 4.78 -20.79
N SER A 79 -9.94 5.61 -21.46
CA SER A 79 -10.08 5.59 -22.92
C SER A 79 -8.71 5.73 -23.60
N PRO A 80 -8.42 4.98 -24.69
CA PRO A 80 -7.12 5.00 -25.38
C PRO A 80 -6.59 6.40 -25.66
N GLU A 81 -7.45 7.33 -26.08
CA GLU A 81 -7.12 8.73 -26.41
C GLU A 81 -6.51 9.52 -25.25
N PHE A 82 -6.87 9.20 -23.99
CA PHE A 82 -6.40 9.88 -22.79
C PHE A 82 -5.23 9.15 -22.09
N GLN A 83 -4.78 8.00 -22.59
CA GLN A 83 -3.76 7.20 -21.90
C GLN A 83 -2.40 7.91 -21.83
N ASP A 84 -1.98 8.57 -22.91
CA ASP A 84 -0.71 9.31 -22.93
C ASP A 84 -0.78 10.61 -22.12
N LEU A 85 -1.92 11.33 -22.15
CA LEU A 85 -2.14 12.47 -21.25
C LEU A 85 -2.10 12.04 -19.78
N ALA A 86 -2.80 10.96 -19.40
CA ALA A 86 -2.80 10.42 -18.04
C ALA A 86 -1.42 9.89 -17.60
N LYS A 87 -0.58 9.44 -18.53
CA LYS A 87 0.83 9.06 -18.28
C LYS A 87 1.71 10.30 -18.08
N THR A 88 1.50 11.35 -18.88
CA THR A 88 2.23 12.63 -18.80
C THR A 88 1.92 13.35 -17.49
N VAL A 89 0.64 13.53 -17.13
CA VAL A 89 0.22 14.15 -15.86
C VAL A 89 0.80 13.41 -14.65
N ARG A 90 0.71 12.07 -14.62
CA ARG A 90 1.31 11.27 -13.52
C ARG A 90 2.83 11.37 -13.47
N SER A 91 3.49 11.56 -14.62
CA SER A 91 4.94 11.80 -14.66
C SER A 91 5.30 13.19 -14.13
N ALA A 92 4.54 14.21 -14.52
CA ALA A 92 4.72 15.58 -14.07
C ALA A 92 4.55 15.72 -12.55
N LEU A 93 3.62 14.98 -11.92
CA LEU A 93 3.46 15.00 -10.46
C LEU A 93 4.72 14.54 -9.69
N LEU A 94 5.59 13.70 -10.27
CA LEU A 94 6.81 13.23 -9.61
C LEU A 94 7.93 14.28 -9.52
N HIS A 95 7.69 15.47 -10.06
CA HIS A 95 8.55 16.63 -9.95
C HIS A 95 8.10 17.46 -8.72
N PRO A 96 8.94 17.63 -7.68
CA PRO A 96 8.60 18.40 -6.48
C PRO A 96 8.03 19.80 -6.77
N GLU A 97 8.53 20.46 -7.81
CA GLU A 97 8.10 21.77 -8.30
C GLU A 97 6.61 21.83 -8.72
N ASN A 98 6.04 20.71 -9.17
CA ASN A 98 4.66 20.60 -9.65
C ASN A 98 3.65 20.24 -8.54
N VAL A 99 4.07 20.21 -7.27
CA VAL A 99 3.21 19.83 -6.14
C VAL A 99 2.83 21.05 -5.29
N ASP A 100 1.54 21.37 -5.28
CA ASP A 100 0.95 22.55 -4.65
C ASP A 100 0.08 22.27 -3.41
N SER A 101 -0.28 21.00 -3.19
CA SER A 101 -1.29 20.53 -2.22
C SER A 101 -1.02 19.11 -1.71
N PHE A 102 -1.56 18.77 -0.54
CA PHE A 102 -1.40 17.44 0.05
C PHE A 102 -2.10 16.31 -0.75
N GLY A 103 -3.15 16.62 -1.52
CA GLY A 103 -3.78 15.65 -2.44
C GLY A 103 -2.89 15.29 -3.63
N GLN A 104 -2.12 16.24 -4.15
CA GLN A 104 -1.08 15.96 -5.14
C GLN A 104 0.08 15.17 -4.51
N LEU A 105 0.52 15.51 -3.29
CA LEU A 105 1.55 14.75 -2.57
C LEU A 105 1.14 13.28 -2.31
N HIS A 106 -0.11 13.04 -1.94
CA HIS A 106 -0.69 11.70 -1.83
C HIS A 106 -0.66 10.97 -3.18
N SER A 107 -1.05 11.66 -4.26
CA SER A 107 -1.00 11.13 -5.64
C SER A 107 0.43 10.75 -6.05
N VAL A 108 1.44 11.52 -5.64
CA VAL A 108 2.87 11.21 -5.81
C VAL A 108 3.25 9.92 -5.10
N MET A 109 2.88 9.74 -3.84
CA MET A 109 3.16 8.50 -3.10
C MET A 109 2.54 7.28 -3.80
N ILE A 110 1.32 7.42 -4.33
CA ILE A 110 0.64 6.38 -5.11
C ILE A 110 1.35 6.08 -6.45
N GLU A 111 1.86 7.08 -7.17
CA GLU A 111 2.58 6.89 -8.44
C GLU A 111 4.00 6.34 -8.23
N MET A 112 4.77 6.86 -7.27
CA MET A 112 6.08 6.32 -6.91
C MET A 112 5.99 4.83 -6.53
N ARG A 113 4.99 4.48 -5.70
CA ARG A 113 4.75 3.09 -5.32
C ARG A 113 4.46 2.21 -6.53
N ALA A 114 3.65 2.66 -7.50
CA ALA A 114 3.43 1.91 -8.74
C ALA A 114 4.69 1.78 -9.59
N ARG A 115 5.49 2.86 -9.70
CA ARG A 115 6.81 2.83 -10.35
C ARG A 115 7.84 1.98 -9.61
N ARG A 116 7.58 1.50 -8.39
CA ARG A 116 8.34 0.42 -7.73
C ARG A 116 7.70 -0.97 -7.87
N GLY A 117 6.68 -1.12 -8.71
CA GLY A 117 5.96 -2.39 -8.88
C GLY A 117 4.90 -2.65 -7.81
N GLN A 118 4.38 -1.58 -7.19
CA GLN A 118 3.35 -1.63 -6.16
C GLN A 118 3.73 -2.54 -4.96
N PRO A 119 4.89 -2.34 -4.30
CA PRO A 119 5.31 -3.18 -3.17
C PRO A 119 4.26 -3.17 -2.05
N PRO A 120 4.05 -4.29 -1.35
CA PRO A 120 3.07 -4.39 -0.26
C PRO A 120 3.50 -3.57 0.96
N LEU A 121 2.54 -3.19 1.80
CA LEU A 121 2.77 -2.23 2.89
C LEU A 121 3.74 -2.72 3.97
N ASN A 122 3.82 -4.04 4.18
CA ASN A 122 4.80 -4.65 5.08
C ASN A 122 6.23 -4.56 4.53
N GLU A 123 6.42 -4.69 3.21
CA GLU A 123 7.73 -4.49 2.58
C GLU A 123 8.14 -3.01 2.63
N LEU A 124 7.20 -2.08 2.44
CA LEU A 124 7.45 -0.64 2.63
C LEU A 124 7.85 -0.30 4.07
N GLN A 125 7.17 -0.84 5.08
CA GLN A 125 7.54 -0.68 6.48
C GLN A 125 8.94 -1.26 6.77
N ALA A 126 9.25 -2.45 6.26
CA ALA A 126 10.57 -3.06 6.44
C ALA A 126 11.70 -2.25 5.78
N MET A 127 11.47 -1.71 4.57
CA MET A 127 12.45 -0.85 3.88
C MET A 127 12.63 0.52 4.54
N ALA A 128 11.59 1.06 5.20
CA ALA A 128 11.68 2.30 5.96
C ALA A 128 12.45 2.16 7.29
N GLY A 129 12.53 0.92 7.82
CA GLY A 129 13.25 0.58 9.04
C GLY A 129 12.60 1.09 10.32
N CYS A 130 13.36 0.98 11.42
CA CYS A 130 13.00 1.50 12.73
C CYS A 130 13.77 2.80 13.04
N ALA A 131 13.19 3.61 13.92
CA ALA A 131 13.86 4.75 14.54
C ALA A 131 14.74 4.26 15.71
N PRO A 132 15.58 5.14 16.30
CA PRO A 132 16.45 4.78 17.42
C PRO A 132 15.71 4.26 18.66
N ASP A 133 14.42 4.57 18.80
CA ASP A 133 13.52 4.08 19.86
C ASP A 133 12.96 2.67 19.59
N GLY A 134 13.38 2.01 18.51
CA GLY A 134 12.93 0.70 18.08
C GLY A 134 11.57 0.68 17.37
N ARG A 135 10.87 1.81 17.24
CA ARG A 135 9.56 1.89 16.58
C ARG A 135 9.73 2.02 15.06
N TYR A 136 8.77 1.51 14.29
CA TYR A 136 8.80 1.65 12.83
C TYR A 136 8.67 3.12 12.41
N ARG A 137 9.58 3.61 11.56
CA ARG A 137 9.54 4.98 11.00
C ARG A 137 8.35 5.20 10.06
N LEU A 138 7.82 4.11 9.50
CA LEU A 138 6.65 4.10 8.64
C LEU A 138 5.74 2.91 8.96
N PRO A 139 4.91 3.00 10.02
CA PRO A 139 4.01 1.92 10.39
C PRO A 139 3.01 1.60 9.28
N LYS A 140 2.75 0.30 9.04
CA LYS A 140 1.78 -0.20 8.06
C LYS A 140 0.38 0.40 8.23
N SER A 141 -0.04 0.62 9.48
CA SER A 141 -1.32 1.26 9.81
C SER A 141 -1.38 2.69 9.28
N SER A 142 -0.42 3.54 9.68
CA SER A 142 -0.28 4.92 9.19
C SER A 142 -0.21 4.97 7.67
N LEU A 143 0.63 4.13 7.06
CA LEU A 143 0.79 4.06 5.61
C LEU A 143 -0.49 3.61 4.88
N SER A 144 -1.31 2.76 5.49
CA SER A 144 -2.62 2.34 4.94
C SER A 144 -3.66 3.47 4.96
N VAL A 145 -3.69 4.27 6.02
CA VAL A 145 -4.58 5.45 6.14
C VAL A 145 -4.12 6.55 5.17
N ILE A 146 -2.82 6.87 5.17
CA ILE A 146 -2.20 7.86 4.26
C ILE A 146 -2.46 7.47 2.80
N LEU A 147 -2.15 6.24 2.38
CA LEU A 147 -2.34 5.85 0.97
C LEU A 147 -3.81 5.73 0.53
N ARG A 148 -4.77 5.70 1.46
CA ARG A 148 -6.20 5.85 1.14
C ARG A 148 -6.67 7.31 1.03
N GLY A 149 -5.81 8.27 1.39
CA GLY A 149 -6.16 9.70 1.43
C GLY A 149 -6.90 10.12 2.71
N GLU A 150 -7.03 9.20 3.68
CA GLU A 150 -7.75 9.43 4.95
C GLU A 150 -6.91 10.23 5.97
N ALA A 151 -5.61 10.37 5.75
CA ALA A 151 -4.73 11.19 6.59
C ALA A 151 -3.60 11.84 5.78
N VAL A 152 -3.22 13.05 6.20
CA VAL A 152 -2.04 13.76 5.67
C VAL A 152 -0.77 13.11 6.23
N PRO A 153 0.25 12.79 5.41
CA PRO A 153 1.53 12.27 5.93
C PRO A 153 2.24 13.33 6.78
N SER A 154 2.82 12.93 7.91
CA SER A 154 3.80 13.77 8.61
C SER A 154 5.09 13.88 7.79
N ARG A 155 5.90 14.90 8.07
CA ARG A 155 7.21 15.12 7.45
C ARG A 155 8.13 13.89 7.58
N GLU A 156 8.08 13.21 8.72
CA GLU A 156 8.81 11.98 9.00
C GLU A 156 8.30 10.80 8.18
N HIS A 157 6.97 10.58 8.14
CA HIS A 157 6.38 9.52 7.32
C HIS A 157 6.69 9.71 5.82
N LEU A 158 6.68 10.96 5.32
CA LEU A 158 7.10 11.28 3.95
C LEU A 158 8.57 10.96 3.73
N THR A 159 9.45 11.39 4.65
CA THR A 159 10.90 11.14 4.58
C THR A 159 11.21 9.64 4.51
N ALA A 160 10.67 8.87 5.45
CA ALA A 160 10.84 7.42 5.52
C ALA A 160 10.25 6.69 4.29
N PHE A 161 9.15 7.19 3.72
CA PHE A 161 8.61 6.66 2.46
C PHE A 161 9.51 6.94 1.26
N MET A 162 10.07 8.14 1.14
CA MET A 162 10.96 8.52 0.03
C MET A 162 12.27 7.72 0.08
N GLU A 163 12.84 7.53 1.27
CA GLU A 163 13.99 6.66 1.50
C GLU A 163 13.68 5.20 1.16
N ALA A 164 12.54 4.66 1.61
CA ALA A 164 12.09 3.31 1.25
C ALA A 164 11.84 3.12 -0.26
N MET A 165 11.60 4.20 -1.00
CA MET A 165 11.53 4.19 -2.48
C MET A 165 12.89 4.36 -3.17
N ASN A 166 13.97 4.51 -2.40
CA ASN A 166 15.35 4.75 -2.85
C ASN A 166 15.50 6.07 -3.62
N VAL A 167 14.81 7.12 -3.16
CA VAL A 167 15.06 8.50 -3.59
C VAL A 167 16.40 8.96 -3.00
N SER A 168 17.22 9.67 -3.78
CA SER A 168 18.52 10.17 -3.31
C SER A 168 18.37 11.15 -2.14
N PRO A 169 19.38 11.32 -1.25
CA PRO A 169 19.30 12.26 -0.13
C PRO A 169 18.98 13.70 -0.54
N SER A 170 19.44 14.15 -1.72
CA SER A 170 19.08 15.46 -2.27
C SER A 170 17.62 15.52 -2.74
N GLY A 171 17.08 14.44 -3.32
CA GLY A 171 15.67 14.33 -3.67
C GLY A 171 14.77 14.28 -2.42
N VAL A 172 15.17 13.57 -1.38
CA VAL A 172 14.45 13.52 -0.08
C VAL A 172 14.34 14.93 0.51
N ARG A 173 15.42 15.73 0.52
CA ARG A 173 15.38 17.13 0.96
C ARG A 173 14.38 17.99 0.16
N ARG A 174 14.37 17.89 -1.18
CA ARG A 174 13.37 18.59 -2.01
C ARG A 174 11.93 18.20 -1.66
N TRP A 175 11.67 16.93 -1.35
CA TRP A 175 10.34 16.49 -0.90
C TRP A 175 9.98 17.00 0.51
N GLN A 176 10.96 17.13 1.40
CA GLN A 176 10.76 17.79 2.70
C GLN A 176 10.45 19.28 2.52
N GLU A 177 11.18 20.00 1.64
CA GLU A 177 10.93 21.41 1.32
C GLU A 177 9.52 21.64 0.75
N VAL A 178 9.03 20.73 -0.11
CA VAL A 178 7.63 20.71 -0.57
C VAL A 178 6.68 20.55 0.62
N TRP A 179 6.87 19.54 1.47
CA TRP A 179 6.03 19.36 2.66
C TRP A 179 6.01 20.60 3.55
N ASP A 180 7.18 21.20 3.81
CA ASP A 180 7.33 22.41 4.63
C ASP A 180 6.60 23.61 4.00
N LYS A 181 6.60 23.73 2.66
CA LYS A 181 5.82 24.72 1.89
C LYS A 181 4.31 24.46 1.97
N LEU A 182 3.86 23.21 1.88
CA LEU A 182 2.44 22.84 1.99
C LEU A 182 1.89 23.12 3.39
N SER A 183 2.63 22.72 4.43
CA SER A 183 2.25 22.97 5.83
C SER A 183 2.11 24.46 6.12
N ARG A 184 3.06 25.30 5.67
CA ARG A 184 2.94 26.77 5.79
C ARG A 184 1.68 27.31 5.12
N LYS A 185 1.39 26.91 3.87
CA LYS A 185 0.14 27.31 3.18
C LYS A 185 -1.13 26.94 3.96
N THR A 186 -1.16 25.75 4.56
CA THR A 186 -2.31 25.29 5.35
C THR A 186 -2.48 26.10 6.63
N THR A 187 -1.40 26.43 7.33
CA THR A 187 -1.42 27.29 8.54
C THR A 187 -1.75 28.76 8.22
N THR A 188 -1.30 29.28 7.07
CA THR A 188 -1.53 30.68 6.67
C THR A 188 -2.91 30.92 6.05
N ARG A 189 -3.70 29.89 5.73
CA ARG A 189 -5.13 30.09 5.42
C ARG A 189 -5.83 30.54 6.71
N PRO A 190 -6.32 31.78 6.82
CA PRO A 190 -6.99 32.20 8.04
C PRO A 190 -8.21 31.31 8.24
N LEU A 191 -8.40 30.84 9.47
CA LEU A 191 -9.75 30.51 9.89
C LEU A 191 -10.51 31.84 9.93
N THR A 192 -11.27 32.14 8.87
CA THR A 192 -12.42 33.02 8.97
C THR A 192 -13.32 32.40 10.03
N ALA A 193 -13.22 32.95 11.24
CA ALA A 193 -13.93 32.42 12.40
C ALA A 193 -15.44 32.46 12.13
N PRO A 194 -16.19 31.40 12.47
CA PRO A 194 -17.63 31.56 12.63
C PRO A 194 -17.84 32.61 13.72
N ALA A 195 -18.67 33.60 13.43
CA ALA A 195 -18.95 34.69 14.36
C ALA A 195 -19.47 34.15 15.70
N LYS A 196 -19.02 34.74 16.81
CA LYS A 196 -19.60 34.50 18.13
C LYS A 196 -21.10 34.84 18.08
N VAL A 197 -21.96 33.83 18.27
CA VAL A 197 -23.25 34.06 18.89
C VAL A 197 -23.06 33.81 20.38
N THR A 198 -23.20 34.85 21.19
CA THR A 198 -23.10 34.77 22.65
C THR A 198 -24.14 35.68 23.27
N SER A 199 -25.31 35.11 23.62
CA SER A 199 -26.00 35.34 24.91
C SER A 199 -27.36 34.64 24.99
N ALA A 200 -27.55 33.94 26.11
CA ALA A 200 -28.79 33.63 26.84
C ALA A 200 -28.48 33.96 28.34
N PRO A 201 -29.29 33.67 29.38
CA PRO A 201 -30.65 33.11 29.50
C PRO A 201 -31.55 34.21 30.18
N PRO A 202 -32.40 34.07 31.24
CA PRO A 202 -32.98 32.90 31.96
C PRO A 202 -34.50 32.97 32.32
N GLY A 203 -34.99 31.88 32.95
CA GLY A 203 -36.22 31.81 33.77
C GLY A 203 -37.39 31.06 33.11
N GLU A 204 -38.09 30.10 33.75
CA GLU A 204 -37.89 29.37 35.02
C GLU A 204 -38.44 27.93 34.89
N ASP A 205 -37.93 26.99 35.71
CA ASP A 205 -38.47 25.64 35.99
C ASP A 205 -39.71 25.73 36.94
N PRO A 206 -40.48 24.66 37.36
CA PRO A 206 -40.04 23.27 37.57
C PRO A 206 -41.09 22.10 37.51
N VAL A 207 -40.58 20.89 37.83
CA VAL A 207 -41.25 19.64 38.32
C VAL A 207 -42.07 18.75 37.34
N GLY A 208 -41.38 17.75 36.78
CA GLY A 208 -41.50 16.33 37.21
C GLY A 208 -42.73 15.48 36.80
N HIS A 209 -42.46 14.27 36.28
CA HIS A 209 -42.94 13.01 36.88
C HIS A 209 -42.18 11.77 36.37
N ARG A 210 -42.21 10.71 37.19
CA ARG A 210 -41.43 9.45 37.15
C ARG A 210 -41.98 8.39 36.17
N THR A 211 -41.16 7.34 35.92
CA THR A 211 -41.46 5.88 35.78
C THR A 211 -40.83 5.29 34.50
N VAL A 212 -39.69 4.58 34.51
CA VAL A 212 -39.34 3.23 35.05
C VAL A 212 -39.61 2.07 34.06
N TYR A 213 -38.59 1.23 33.91
CA TYR A 213 -38.36 0.03 33.07
C TYR A 213 -39.52 -0.96 32.81
N ALA A 214 -39.42 -1.70 31.68
CA ALA A 214 -39.66 -3.15 31.65
C ALA A 214 -38.99 -3.86 30.43
N ARG A 215 -38.71 -5.17 30.58
CA ARG A 215 -37.99 -6.06 29.64
C ARG A 215 -38.64 -7.45 29.65
N VAL A 216 -39.25 -7.89 28.55
CA VAL A 216 -39.80 -9.24 28.31
C VAL A 216 -39.79 -9.46 26.77
N GLY A 217 -39.53 -10.62 26.16
CA GLY A 217 -39.19 -11.96 26.65
C GLY A 217 -40.11 -13.04 26.06
N LEU A 218 -39.54 -14.07 25.40
CA LEU A 218 -40.24 -15.28 24.86
C LEU A 218 -41.18 -15.00 23.64
N GLY A 219 -41.46 -15.94 22.73
CA GLY A 219 -41.06 -17.36 22.61
C GLY A 219 -41.32 -17.92 21.19
N PRO A 220 -41.07 -19.22 20.93
CA PRO A 220 -40.93 -19.76 19.57
C PRO A 220 -42.22 -20.34 18.96
N GLN A 221 -42.20 -20.58 17.65
CA GLN A 221 -43.17 -21.43 16.94
C GLN A 221 -42.45 -22.63 16.31
N THR A 222 -42.87 -23.85 16.69
CA THR A 222 -42.42 -25.12 16.11
C THR A 222 -43.63 -25.87 15.58
N THR A 223 -43.71 -26.12 14.26
CA THR A 223 -44.67 -27.09 13.72
C THR A 223 -44.08 -27.93 12.59
N SER A 224 -43.88 -29.22 12.92
CA SER A 224 -44.01 -30.44 12.13
C SER A 224 -43.33 -30.61 10.77
N ALA A 225 -42.75 -31.81 10.60
CA ALA A 225 -42.29 -32.37 9.35
C ALA A 225 -43.43 -33.02 8.53
N SER A 226 -43.14 -33.32 7.25
CA SER A 226 -43.69 -34.49 6.56
C SER A 226 -42.65 -35.07 5.58
N ARG A 227 -42.81 -36.33 5.20
CA ARG A 227 -41.76 -37.23 4.70
C ARG A 227 -42.27 -38.10 3.54
N ALA A 228 -41.60 -38.06 2.39
CA ALA A 228 -41.52 -39.13 1.37
C ALA A 228 -40.40 -38.75 0.38
N SER A 229 -39.32 -39.51 0.19
CA SER A 229 -39.22 -40.86 -0.38
C SER A 229 -39.56 -40.93 -1.88
N ARG A 230 -38.54 -40.75 -2.73
CA ARG A 230 -38.03 -41.78 -3.65
C ARG A 230 -36.60 -41.41 -4.08
#